data_AF-A0A3D3CR58-F1
#
_entry.id   AF-A0A3D3CR58-F1
#
_cell.length_a   1.000
_cell.length_b   1.000
_cell.length_c   1.000
_cell.angle_alpha   90.00
_cell.angle_beta   90.00
_cell.angle_gamma   90.00
#
_symmetry.space_group_name_H-M   'P 1'
#
loop_
_entity.id
_entity.type
_entity.pdbx_description
1 polymer ?
#
loop_
_entity_poly.entity_id
_entity_poly.type
_entity_poly.pdbx_seq_one_letter_code
_entity_poly.pdbx_strand_id
1 'polypeptide(L)'
;KTTTRESGTYEVELSYGKFIAVGMPDKIVFSFNTRDFKLPKGVTFDYDDGSEKKKQAETGKNQRGKIEITFLDYSINKGLPDSLFK
;
A
#
# COMPACT_ATOMS: atom_id res chain seq x y z
N LYS A 1 -13.73 11.86 9.75
CA LYS A 1 -14.60 10.67 9.67
C LYS A 1 -13.81 9.62 8.89
N THR A 2 -13.43 8.51 9.52
CA THR A 2 -12.52 7.51 8.94
C THR A 2 -13.34 6.28 8.55
N THR A 3 -13.09 5.73 7.37
CA THR A 3 -13.65 4.43 6.96
C THR A 3 -12.53 3.40 6.98
N THR A 4 -12.70 2.34 7.77
CA THR A 4 -11.75 1.23 7.88
C THR A 4 -12.38 -0.03 7.27
N ARG A 5 -11.64 -0.73 6.39
CA ARG A 5 -12.03 -2.06 5.88
C ARG A 5 -10.98 -3.06 6.37
N GLU A 6 -11.43 -4.05 7.12
CA GLU A 6 -10.57 -5.09 7.73
C GLU A 6 -10.75 -6.40 6.95
N SER A 7 -9.67 -6.95 6.41
CA SER A 7 -9.68 -8.28 5.76
C SER A 7 -8.58 -9.20 6.28
N GLY A 8 -8.17 -9.02 7.55
CA GLY A 8 -7.27 -9.91 8.29
C GLY A 8 -5.78 -9.81 7.96
N THR A 9 -5.39 -9.26 6.80
CA THR A 9 -3.97 -9.13 6.40
C THR A 9 -3.52 -7.67 6.24
N TYR A 10 -4.45 -6.74 6.05
CA TYR A 10 -4.18 -5.32 5.93
C TYR A 10 -5.36 -4.48 6.44
N GLU A 11 -5.05 -3.27 6.90
CA GLU A 11 -5.97 -2.21 7.29
C GLU A 11 -5.76 -1.03 6.33
N VAL A 12 -6.87 -0.42 5.90
CA VAL A 12 -6.84 0.80 5.09
C VAL A 12 -7.63 1.87 5.82
N GLU A 13 -6.99 3.01 6.09
CA GLU A 13 -7.63 4.18 6.67
C GLU A 13 -7.69 5.31 5.64
N LEU A 14 -8.88 5.87 5.48
CA LEU A 14 -9.15 7.02 4.61
C LEU A 14 -9.42 8.25 5.47
N SER A 15 -8.62 9.30 5.29
CA SER A 15 -8.84 10.60 5.92
C SER A 15 -9.43 11.59 4.92
N TYR A 16 -10.43 12.35 5.36
CA TYR A 16 -11.17 13.29 4.53
C TYR A 16 -11.10 14.70 5.13
N GLY A 17 -10.93 15.70 4.29
CA GLY A 17 -10.77 17.11 4.62
C GLY A 17 -11.10 17.99 3.41
N LYS A 18 -10.06 18.49 2.71
CA LYS A 18 -10.15 19.42 1.58
C LYS A 18 -11.08 18.90 0.47
N PHE A 19 -11.08 17.59 0.23
CA PHE A 19 -11.80 17.00 -0.91
C PHE A 19 -13.12 16.31 -0.54
N ILE A 20 -13.64 16.54 0.68
CA ILE A 20 -14.89 15.91 1.14
C ILE A 20 -16.10 16.31 0.27
N ALA A 21 -16.10 17.52 -0.29
CA ALA A 21 -17.18 18.01 -1.16
C ALA A 21 -17.33 17.20 -2.45
N VAL A 22 -16.26 16.55 -2.90
CA VAL A 22 -16.25 15.64 -4.07
C VAL A 22 -16.13 14.17 -3.65
N GLY A 23 -16.28 13.87 -2.35
CA GLY A 23 -16.22 12.52 -1.80
C GLY A 23 -14.86 11.83 -1.87
N MET A 24 -13.77 12.57 -2.11
CA MET A 24 -12.43 12.02 -2.26
C MET A 24 -11.62 12.16 -0.96
N PRO A 25 -10.71 11.20 -0.66
CA PRO A 25 -9.85 11.28 0.51
C PRO A 25 -8.70 12.27 0.31
N ASP A 26 -8.21 12.84 1.40
CA ASP A 26 -6.99 13.65 1.42
C ASP A 26 -5.75 12.76 1.64
N LYS A 27 -5.94 11.68 2.41
CA LYS A 27 -4.85 10.76 2.78
C LYS A 27 -5.37 9.33 2.87
N ILE A 28 -4.54 8.40 2.43
CA ILE A 28 -4.72 6.96 2.63
C ILE A 28 -3.55 6.42 3.43
N VAL A 29 -3.85 5.63 4.47
CA VAL A 29 -2.86 4.88 5.24
C VAL A 29 -3.14 3.40 5.07
N PHE A 30 -2.18 2.66 4.54
CA PHE A 30 -2.20 1.20 4.52
C PHE A 30 -1.32 0.68 5.65
N SER A 31 -1.85 -0.19 6.48
CA SER A 31 -1.11 -0.91 7.52
C SER A 31 -1.23 -2.41 7.27
N PHE A 32 -0.13 -3.16 7.32
CA PHE A 32 -0.17 -4.61 7.10
C PHE A 32 0.86 -5.33 7.96
N ASN A 33 0.58 -6.60 8.29
CA ASN A 33 1.55 -7.45 8.97
C ASN A 33 2.48 -8.08 7.93
N THR A 34 3.77 -7.76 7.95
CA THR A 34 4.75 -8.30 7.00
C THR A 34 5.14 -9.75 7.34
N ARG A 35 4.77 -10.25 8.53
CA ARG A 35 5.08 -11.63 8.94
C ARG A 35 4.27 -12.67 8.16
N ASP A 36 3.04 -12.33 7.80
CA ASP A 36 2.12 -13.24 7.09
C ASP A 36 2.05 -12.93 5.59
N PHE A 37 2.65 -11.81 5.16
CA PHE A 37 2.68 -11.39 3.76
C PHE A 37 3.91 -11.95 3.04
N LYS A 38 3.79 -13.16 2.49
CA LYS A 38 4.68 -13.60 1.42
C LYS A 38 4.41 -12.71 0.21
N LEU A 39 5.20 -11.66 0.03
CA LEU A 39 5.19 -10.85 -1.20
C LEU A 39 5.28 -11.82 -2.39
N PRO A 40 4.37 -11.73 -3.40
CA PRO A 40 4.52 -12.52 -4.61
C PRO A 40 5.91 -12.21 -5.19
N LYS A 41 6.68 -13.24 -5.50
CA LYS A 41 8.07 -13.15 -5.99
C LYS A 41 8.26 -12.29 -7.25
N GLY A 42 7.20 -11.68 -7.79
CA GLY A 42 7.25 -10.79 -8.95
C GLY A 42 7.27 -9.28 -8.64
N VAL A 43 7.19 -8.85 -7.37
CA VAL A 43 7.22 -7.41 -7.03
C VAL A 43 8.60 -6.94 -6.56
N THR A 44 9.44 -7.87 -6.09
CA THR A 44 10.85 -7.62 -5.76
C THR A 44 11.69 -8.22 -6.88
N PHE A 45 12.52 -7.42 -7.55
CA PHE A 45 13.45 -7.84 -8.62
C PHE A 45 14.60 -8.76 -8.13
N ASP A 46 14.42 -9.43 -6.99
CA ASP A 46 15.41 -10.32 -6.40
C ASP A 46 15.20 -11.74 -6.94
N TYR A 47 15.90 -12.06 -8.02
CA TYR A 47 16.12 -13.45 -8.44
C TYR A 47 17.11 -14.10 -7.47
N ASP A 48 16.62 -14.98 -6.60
CA ASP A 48 17.46 -15.73 -5.65
C ASP A 48 18.05 -16.97 -6.36
N ASP A 49 19.35 -16.93 -6.67
CA ASP A 49 20.13 -17.99 -7.34
C ASP A 49 20.50 -19.15 -6.39
N GLY A 50 19.48 -19.78 -5.81
CA GLY A 50 19.55 -21.14 -5.28
C GLY A 50 20.62 -21.45 -4.22
N SER A 51 21.29 -20.45 -3.64
CA SER A 51 22.42 -20.68 -2.75
C SER A 51 22.31 -19.88 -1.44
N GLU A 52 22.35 -20.68 -0.37
CA GLU A 52 22.59 -20.33 1.03
C GLU A 52 21.37 -20.16 1.96
N LYS A 53 21.21 -21.19 2.80
CA LYS A 53 20.46 -21.18 4.06
C LYS A 53 20.93 -20.02 4.94
N LYS A 54 20.24 -18.88 4.88
CA LYS A 54 20.43 -17.81 5.86
C LYS A 54 19.64 -18.09 7.13
N LYS A 55 20.38 -17.98 8.23
CA LYS A 55 20.07 -18.32 9.61
C LYS A 55 18.74 -17.70 10.07
N GLN A 56 18.05 -18.44 10.94
CA GLN A 56 16.84 -17.99 11.66
C GLN A 56 17.04 -16.57 12.19
N ALA A 57 16.38 -15.60 11.55
CA ALA A 57 16.29 -14.24 12.04
C ALA A 57 15.28 -14.19 13.19
N GLU A 58 15.74 -13.63 14.29
CA GLU A 58 15.06 -13.35 15.56
C GLU A 58 13.53 -13.29 15.50
N THR A 59 12.91 -14.28 16.14
CA THR A 59 11.50 -14.29 16.51
C THR A 59 11.24 -13.23 17.58
N GLY A 60 10.84 -12.00 17.21
CA GLY A 60 10.52 -11.03 18.27
C GLY A 60 9.92 -9.67 17.92
N LYS A 61 9.90 -9.23 16.66
CA LYS A 61 9.28 -7.94 16.31
C LYS A 61 8.06 -8.19 15.44
N ASN A 62 6.88 -7.74 15.91
CA ASN A 62 5.71 -7.55 15.06
C ASN A 62 6.12 -6.58 13.94
N GLN A 63 6.54 -7.12 12.80
CA GLN A 63 6.91 -6.32 11.65
C GLN A 63 5.60 -5.88 10.97
N ARG A 64 5.12 -4.69 11.34
CA ARG A 64 4.00 -4.04 10.66
C ARG A 64 4.56 -3.04 9.65
N GLY A 65 4.21 -3.20 8.38
CA GLY A 65 4.47 -2.23 7.32
C GLY A 65 3.41 -1.14 7.33
N LYS A 66 3.81 0.10 7.02
CA LYS A 66 2.91 1.25 6.87
C LYS A 66 3.25 2.01 5.59
N ILE A 67 2.23 2.30 4.78
CA ILE A 67 2.34 3.16 3.58
C ILE A 67 1.39 4.32 3.76
N GLU A 68 1.87 5.54 3.53
CA GLU A 68 1.06 6.75 3.58
C GLU A 68 1.05 7.44 2.21
N ILE A 69 -0.13 7.72 1.68
CA ILE A 69 -0.34 8.45 0.43
C ILE A 69 -1.10 9.72 0.76
N THR A 70 -0.55 10.88 0.39
CA THR A 70 -1.21 12.19 0.56
C THR A 70 -1.55 12.75 -0.81
N PHE A 71 -2.81 13.10 -1.03
CA PHE A 71 -3.29 13.70 -2.27
C PHE A 71 -3.23 15.22 -2.15
N LEU A 72 -2.44 15.86 -3.02
CA LEU A 72 -2.30 17.32 -3.04
C LEU A 72 -3.40 17.98 -3.89
N ASP A 73 -3.80 17.31 -4.98
CA ASP A 73 -4.83 17.77 -5.90
C ASP A 73 -5.49 16.62 -6.68
N TYR A 74 -6.70 16.86 -7.17
CA TYR A 74 -7.47 15.92 -7.99
C TYR A 74 -7.90 16.56 -9.32
N SER A 75 -7.54 15.90 -10.41
CA SER A 75 -8.03 16.23 -11.75
C SER A 75 -8.86 15.07 -12.31
N ILE A 76 -10.18 15.19 -12.20
CA ILE A 76 -11.15 14.17 -12.65
C ILE A 76 -11.69 14.48 -14.05
N ASN A 77 -12.09 13.44 -14.79
CA ASN A 77 -12.76 13.52 -16.10
C ASN A 77 -12.04 14.36 -17.16
N LYS A 78 -10.70 14.28 -17.23
CA LYS A 78 -9.90 15.11 -18.15
C LYS A 78 -9.85 14.62 -19.60
N GLY A 79 -10.29 13.40 -19.89
CA GLY A 79 -10.19 12.83 -21.24
C GLY A 79 -8.73 12.69 -21.68
N LEU A 80 -7.97 11.85 -20.99
CA LEU A 80 -6.54 11.66 -21.26
C LEU A 80 -6.33 10.99 -22.63
N PRO A 81 -5.40 11.48 -23.48
CA PRO A 81 -5.14 10.86 -24.78
C PRO A 81 -4.45 9.50 -24.64
N ASP A 82 -4.79 8.57 -25.53
CA ASP A 82 -4.24 7.19 -25.58
C ASP A 82 -2.72 7.15 -25.67
N SER A 83 -2.10 8.20 -26.24
CA SER A 83 -0.64 8.32 -26.35
C SER A 83 0.09 8.32 -25.00
N LEU A 84 -0.59 8.61 -23.90
CA LEU A 84 -0.03 8.58 -22.54
C LEU A 84 0.13 7.17 -21.96
N PHE A 85 -0.50 6.16 -22.55
CA PHE A 85 -0.58 4.79 -22.02
C PHE A 85 0.21 3.76 -22.84
N LYS A 86 1.17 4.22 -23.66
CA LYS A 86 1.99 3.34 -24.52
C LYS A 86 2.97 2.47 -23.73
#